data_AF-A0A811VJE8-F1
#
_entry.id   AF-A0A811VJE8-F1
#
_cell.length_a   1.000
_cell.length_b   1.000
_cell.length_c   1.000
_cell.angle_alpha   90.00
_cell.angle_beta   90.00
_cell.angle_gamma   90.00
#
_symmetry.space_group_name_H-M   'P 1'
#
loop_
_entity.id
_entity.type
_entity.pdbx_description
1 polymer ?
#
loop_
_entity_poly.entity_id
_entity_poly.type
_entity_poly.pdbx_seq_one_letter_code
_entity_poly.pdbx_strand_id
1 'polypeptide(L)'
;MKKLPVAILASTMLLCHAAALAGHVVKRSYSDQSVHGYQAERTCWWNEVCKEEFQNLFRCKCPQFSYCRSPGRYYNAYCSMTDTGYIWTQPTWDWVP
;
A
#
# COMPACT_ATOMS: atom_id res chain seq x y z
N MET A 1 40.35 16.17 -38.04
CA MET A 1 38.94 16.34 -37.61
C MET A 1 38.28 14.97 -37.66
N LYS A 2 38.08 14.30 -36.52
CA LYS A 2 37.59 12.91 -36.45
C LYS A 2 36.06 12.94 -36.46
N LYS A 3 35.43 12.48 -37.55
CA LYS A 3 33.95 12.36 -37.63
C LYS A 3 33.54 11.19 -36.73
N LEU A 4 32.87 11.50 -35.62
CA LEU A 4 32.30 10.48 -34.74
C LEU A 4 31.17 9.78 -35.50
N PRO A 5 31.16 8.43 -35.60
CA PRO A 5 30.18 7.74 -36.42
C PRO A 5 28.79 7.83 -35.78
N VAL A 6 27.82 8.32 -36.56
CA VAL A 6 26.41 8.50 -36.19
C VAL A 6 25.80 7.20 -35.59
N ALA A 7 26.31 6.04 -35.99
CA ALA A 7 25.93 4.73 -35.46
C ALA A 7 26.22 4.55 -33.95
N ILE A 8 27.26 5.20 -33.40
CA ILE A 8 27.57 5.16 -31.97
C ILE A 8 26.55 6.00 -31.19
N LEU A 9 26.22 7.20 -31.68
CA LEU A 9 25.21 8.08 -31.06
C LEU A 9 23.82 7.44 -31.06
N ALA A 10 23.43 6.81 -32.17
CA ALA A 10 22.14 6.10 -32.28
C ALA A 10 22.06 4.90 -31.33
N SER A 11 23.14 4.12 -31.22
CA SER A 11 23.21 2.96 -30.31
C SER A 11 23.11 3.37 -28.83
N THR A 12 23.78 4.46 -28.43
CA THR A 12 23.69 4.98 -27.06
C THR A 12 22.30 5.52 -26.71
N MET A 13 21.62 6.18 -27.66
CA MET A 13 20.24 6.63 -27.46
C MET A 13 19.28 5.45 -27.29
N LEU A 14 19.44 4.38 -28.08
CA LEU A 14 18.59 3.19 -28.00
C LEU A 14 18.75 2.44 -26.66
N LEU A 15 19.98 2.35 -26.15
CA LEU A 15 20.28 1.78 -24.84
C LEU A 15 19.71 2.62 -23.68
N CYS A 16 19.71 3.95 -23.78
CA CYS A 16 19.09 4.84 -22.78
C CYS A 16 17.57 4.69 -22.70
N HIS A 17 16.88 4.46 -23.82
CA HIS A 17 15.42 4.28 -23.81
C HIS A 17 15.00 2.97 -23.14
N ALA A 18 15.77 1.89 -23.28
CA ALA A 18 15.47 0.62 -22.63
C ALA A 18 15.58 0.68 -21.10
N ALA A 19 16.52 1.47 -20.56
CA ALA A 19 16.70 1.62 -19.11
C ALA A 19 15.56 2.41 -18.44
N ALA A 20 14.89 3.31 -19.16
CA ALA A 20 13.79 4.11 -18.61
C ALA A 20 12.52 3.30 -18.30
N LEU A 21 12.35 2.10 -18.89
CA LEU A 21 11.18 1.25 -18.69
C LEU A 21 11.29 0.32 -17.46
N ALA A 22 12.46 0.22 -16.82
CA ALA A 22 12.73 -0.77 -15.77
C ALA A 22 12.29 -0.35 -14.34
N GLY A 23 11.72 0.84 -14.18
CA GLY A 23 11.59 1.50 -12.86
C GLY A 23 10.18 1.75 -12.33
N HIS A 24 9.15 0.99 -12.74
CA HIS A 24 7.84 1.10 -12.07
C HIS A 24 7.85 0.26 -10.79
N VAL A 25 8.10 0.89 -9.64
CA VAL A 25 7.83 0.30 -8.33
C VAL A 25 6.32 0.11 -8.20
N VAL A 26 5.82 -1.05 -8.59
CA VAL A 26 4.43 -1.44 -8.37
C VAL A 26 4.26 -1.63 -6.86
N LYS A 27 3.65 -0.66 -6.17
CA LYS A 27 3.23 -0.84 -4.77
C LYS A 27 2.24 -1.99 -4.73
N ARG A 28 2.66 -3.15 -4.20
CA ARG A 28 1.76 -4.28 -3.95
C ARG A 28 0.92 -3.94 -2.72
N SER A 29 -0.37 -3.72 -2.92
CA SER A 29 -1.36 -3.75 -1.86
C SER A 29 -1.87 -5.18 -1.67
N TYR A 30 -2.06 -5.60 -0.42
CA TYR A 30 -2.68 -6.87 -0.06
C TYR A 30 -3.89 -6.58 0.81
N SER A 31 -5.08 -7.01 0.38
CA SER A 31 -6.31 -6.88 1.15
C SER A 31 -6.57 -8.17 1.93
N ASP A 32 -6.79 -8.02 3.23
CA ASP A 32 -7.01 -9.12 4.18
C ASP A 32 -8.40 -8.99 4.79
N GLN A 33 -9.15 -10.10 4.78
CA GLN A 33 -10.52 -10.18 5.28
C GLN A 33 -10.62 -11.08 6.53
N SER A 34 -9.51 -11.44 7.17
CA SER A 34 -9.48 -12.38 8.30
C SER A 34 -10.06 -11.83 9.61
N VAL A 35 -10.35 -10.54 9.66
CA VAL A 35 -10.85 -9.83 10.84
C VAL A 35 -12.30 -9.43 10.60
N HIS A 36 -13.20 -9.93 11.44
CA HIS A 36 -14.66 -9.84 11.20
C HIS A 36 -15.43 -9.07 12.27
N GLY A 37 -14.73 -8.44 13.23
CA GLY A 37 -15.39 -7.70 14.30
C GLY A 37 -14.50 -6.68 14.98
N TYR A 38 -15.09 -5.95 15.92
CA TYR A 38 -14.42 -4.93 16.72
C TYR A 38 -14.50 -5.30 18.20
N GLN A 39 -13.41 -5.10 18.92
CA GLN A 39 -13.37 -5.21 20.37
C GLN A 39 -14.06 -4.03 21.04
N ALA A 40 -13.91 -2.82 20.49
CA ALA A 40 -14.63 -1.64 20.92
C ALA A 40 -15.27 -0.93 19.72
N GLU A 41 -16.56 -0.61 19.83
CA GLU A 41 -17.33 0.11 18.80
C GLU A 41 -17.09 1.63 18.85
N ARG A 42 -15.83 2.05 18.80
CA ARG A 42 -15.44 3.46 18.75
C ARG A 42 -14.49 3.73 17.60
N THR A 43 -14.39 4.99 17.21
CA THR A 43 -13.41 5.42 16.21
C THR A 43 -12.00 5.44 16.81
N CYS A 44 -11.00 4.97 16.06
CA CYS A 44 -9.59 5.04 16.43
C CYS A 44 -9.06 6.48 16.33
N TRP A 45 -8.12 6.82 17.21
CA TRP A 45 -7.28 8.01 17.02
C TRP A 45 -6.22 7.77 15.92
N TRP A 46 -5.63 8.84 15.39
CA TRP A 46 -4.69 8.78 14.25
C TRP A 46 -3.46 7.88 14.47
N ASN A 47 -2.98 7.76 15.71
CA ASN A 47 -1.82 6.93 16.07
C ASN A 47 -2.19 5.73 16.93
N GLU A 48 -3.48 5.45 17.03
CA GLU A 48 -3.96 4.28 17.75
C GLU A 48 -3.87 3.03 16.87
N VAL A 49 -3.48 1.93 17.48
CA VAL A 49 -3.44 0.63 16.80
C VAL A 49 -4.88 0.19 16.51
N CYS A 50 -5.25 0.11 15.23
CA CYS A 50 -6.56 -0.41 14.81
C CYS A 50 -6.60 -1.94 14.83
N LYS A 51 -5.47 -2.61 14.58
CA LYS A 51 -5.33 -4.07 14.64
C LYS A 51 -3.95 -4.48 15.15
N GLU A 52 -3.93 -5.28 16.21
CA GLU A 52 -2.70 -5.82 16.78
C GLU A 52 -2.21 -7.05 16.00
N GLU A 53 -0.93 -7.38 16.15
CA GLU A 53 -0.42 -8.65 15.64
C GLU A 53 -1.23 -9.84 16.18
N PHE A 54 -1.49 -10.82 15.31
CA PHE A 54 -2.20 -12.07 15.61
C PHE A 54 -3.65 -11.99 16.13
N GLN A 55 -4.19 -10.79 16.38
CA GLN A 55 -5.60 -10.63 16.76
C GLN A 55 -6.54 -10.78 15.57
N ASN A 56 -7.68 -11.42 15.80
CA ASN A 56 -8.77 -11.62 14.84
C ASN A 56 -9.93 -10.61 15.02
N LEU A 57 -9.75 -9.63 15.90
CA LEU A 57 -10.66 -8.51 16.13
C LEU A 57 -9.90 -7.19 15.97
N PHE A 58 -10.56 -6.18 15.40
CA PHE A 58 -10.06 -4.81 15.42
C PHE A 58 -10.19 -4.24 16.83
N ARG A 59 -9.28 -3.34 17.23
CA ARG A 59 -9.37 -2.61 18.49
C ARG A 59 -10.46 -1.53 18.45
N CYS A 60 -10.59 -0.88 17.31
CA CYS A 60 -11.48 0.25 17.04
C CYS A 60 -11.73 0.37 15.53
N LYS A 61 -12.71 1.18 15.13
CA LYS A 61 -13.04 1.50 13.74
C LYS A 61 -12.16 2.64 13.24
N CYS A 62 -11.48 2.49 12.11
CA CYS A 62 -10.86 3.65 11.47
C CYS A 62 -11.93 4.64 10.99
N PRO A 63 -11.62 5.95 11.01
CA PRO A 63 -12.52 6.98 10.50
C PRO A 63 -12.81 6.77 9.00
N GLN A 64 -13.84 7.48 8.51
CA GLN A 64 -14.23 7.42 7.10
C GLN A 64 -13.02 7.72 6.19
N PHE A 65 -12.95 7.04 5.05
CA PHE A 65 -11.87 7.13 4.06
C PHE A 65 -10.47 6.68 4.56
N SER A 66 -10.38 5.98 5.70
CA SER A 66 -9.11 5.51 6.26
C SER A 66 -9.05 3.99 6.40
N TYR A 67 -8.00 3.37 5.89
CA TYR A 67 -7.73 1.95 5.96
C TYR A 67 -6.95 1.57 7.22
N CYS A 68 -7.28 0.41 7.79
CA CYS A 68 -6.44 -0.20 8.82
C CYS A 68 -5.26 -0.88 8.13
N ARG A 69 -4.08 -0.25 8.20
CA ARG A 69 -2.95 -0.52 7.32
C ARG A 69 -1.66 -0.77 8.09
N SER A 70 -0.86 -1.72 7.62
CA SER A 70 0.50 -1.98 8.10
C SER A 70 1.49 -2.26 6.94
N PRO A 71 2.80 -2.32 7.21
CA PRO A 71 3.79 -2.78 6.24
C PRO A 71 3.67 -4.27 5.87
N GLY A 72 3.00 -5.08 6.70
CA GLY A 72 2.88 -6.53 6.51
C GLY A 72 1.99 -7.21 7.56
N ARG A 73 1.63 -8.49 7.33
CA ARG A 73 0.70 -9.26 8.18
C ARG A 73 1.08 -9.30 9.67
N TYR A 74 2.38 -9.34 9.97
CA TYR A 74 2.94 -9.54 11.32
C TYR A 74 3.34 -8.23 12.01
N TYR A 75 2.67 -7.13 11.66
CA TYR A 75 2.88 -5.83 12.29
C TYR A 75 1.55 -5.28 12.80
N ASN A 76 1.64 -4.42 13.80
CA ASN A 76 0.52 -3.58 14.21
C ASN A 76 0.09 -2.69 13.03
N ALA A 77 -1.22 -2.52 12.91
CA ALA A 77 -1.83 -1.70 11.89
C ALA A 77 -2.39 -0.42 12.51
N TYR A 78 -2.36 0.64 11.73
CA TYR A 78 -2.83 1.96 12.10
C TYR A 78 -3.75 2.52 11.02
N CYS A 79 -4.61 3.46 11.39
CA CYS A 79 -5.50 4.11 10.42
C CYS A 79 -4.70 5.02 9.49
N SER A 80 -4.85 4.81 8.18
CA SER A 80 -4.15 5.57 7.15
C SER A 80 -5.06 5.78 5.95
N MET A 81 -5.00 6.97 5.35
CA MET A 81 -5.72 7.24 4.09
C MET A 81 -5.08 6.55 2.87
N THR A 82 -3.93 5.89 3.03
CA THR A 82 -3.21 5.28 1.90
C THR A 82 -3.55 3.80 1.73
N ASP A 83 -3.98 3.43 0.54
CA ASP A 83 -4.43 2.10 0.09
C ASP A 83 -3.31 1.12 -0.29
N THR A 84 -2.10 1.30 0.26
CA THR A 84 -0.93 0.47 -0.10
C THR A 84 -0.44 -0.39 1.08
N GLY A 85 0.42 -1.38 0.81
CA GLY A 85 0.88 -2.29 1.87
C GLY A 85 -0.18 -3.32 2.26
N TYR A 86 -0.19 -3.75 3.53
CA TYR A 86 -1.13 -4.75 4.02
C TYR A 86 -2.32 -4.06 4.66
N ILE A 87 -3.53 -4.33 4.16
CA ILE A 87 -4.75 -3.64 4.54
C ILE A 87 -5.75 -4.67 5.03
N TRP A 88 -6.30 -4.44 6.21
CA TRP A 88 -7.45 -5.21 6.68
C TRP A 88 -8.75 -4.51 6.30
N THR A 89 -9.61 -5.25 5.59
CA THR A 89 -10.95 -4.79 5.23
C THR A 89 -11.81 -4.76 6.48
N GLN A 90 -12.33 -3.58 6.81
CA GLN A 90 -13.18 -3.39 7.99
C GLN A 90 -14.62 -3.84 7.70
N PRO A 91 -15.23 -4.70 8.53
CA PRO A 91 -16.63 -5.11 8.40
C PRO A 91 -17.56 -3.93 8.68
N THR A 92 -18.74 -3.93 8.04
CA THR A 92 -19.71 -2.80 8.00
C THR A 92 -19.14 -1.50 7.43
N TRP A 93 -18.15 -1.59 6.53
CA TRP A 93 -17.88 -0.47 5.64
C TRP A 93 -18.99 -0.40 4.59
N ASP A 94 -19.94 0.52 4.79
CA ASP A 94 -21.10 0.73 3.92
C ASP A 94 -20.73 1.39 2.57
N TRP A 95 -19.56 1.09 2.01
CA TRP A 95 -19.21 1.44 0.64
C TRP A 95 -19.72 0.35 -0.30
N VAL A 96 -21.03 0.36 -0.55
CA VAL A 96 -21.57 -0.09 -1.84
C VAL A 96 -21.34 1.06 -2.83
N PRO A 97 -20.82 0.81 -4.05
CA PRO A 97 -20.73 1.84 -5.10
C PRO A 97 -22.05 2.59 -5.33
#